data_AF-A0A971HCZ6-F1
#
_entry.id   AF-A0A971HCZ6-F1
#
_cell.length_a   1.000
_cell.length_b   1.000
_cell.length_c   1.000
_cell.angle_alpha   90.00
_cell.angle_beta   90.00
_cell.angle_gamma   90.00
#
_symmetry.space_group_name_H-M   'P 1'
#
loop_
_entity.id
_entity.type
_entity.pdbx_description
1 polymer ?
#
loop_
_entity_poly.entity_id
_entity_poly.type
_entity_poly.pdbx_seq_one_letter_code
_entity_poly.pdbx_strand_id
1 'polypeptide(L)'
;MSWKVPKTNWKVGDVPAQTDFNRIEGNIDLLSSYNKGYAVENGTNNYSITLNPSPKSLYAGLRVSVKITNQNTSTSTLNINGLGAKVIKKANGNNVSGGNLKSNSIYTLIYNGVNFILQGEGGEGTAQPNQVLVGETFTNDNDTLIGTMPHNGARNGTITTQGGQLSIPAGYTTGGNIKAQFPNLTAGNIKEGVNVGGVMGTHFDIGVPNYNLTGNTITHSVTVGATIEDTNVGRTQHASVDTSGIYNISATVTPRTTHDNQTLRLV
;
A
#
# COMPACT_ATOMS: atom_id res chain seq x y z
N MET A 1 -22.89 -18.15 -55.38
CA MET A 1 -22.90 -17.56 -56.75
C MET A 1 -21.61 -16.78 -56.95
N SER A 2 -21.12 -16.65 -58.18
CA SER A 2 -19.95 -15.80 -58.49
C SER A 2 -20.39 -14.37 -58.79
N TRP A 3 -19.54 -13.39 -58.50
CA TRP A 3 -19.82 -11.99 -58.85
C TRP A 3 -20.02 -11.84 -60.35
N LYS A 4 -21.13 -11.21 -60.74
CA LYS A 4 -21.47 -10.93 -62.14
C LYS A 4 -21.16 -9.46 -62.43
N VAL A 5 -20.31 -9.16 -63.42
CA VAL A 5 -19.87 -7.78 -63.72
C VAL A 5 -21.06 -6.87 -64.05
N PRO A 6 -21.43 -5.90 -63.18
CA PRO A 6 -22.54 -4.98 -63.45
C PRO A 6 -22.32 -4.18 -64.74
N LYS A 7 -23.38 -3.88 -65.48
CA LYS A 7 -23.32 -2.92 -66.58
C LYS A 7 -23.14 -1.52 -65.98
N THR A 8 -22.10 -0.82 -66.41
CA THR A 8 -21.73 0.52 -65.91
C THR A 8 -21.88 1.63 -66.94
N ASN A 9 -22.23 1.29 -68.18
CA ASN A 9 -22.31 2.20 -69.32
C ASN A 9 -23.74 2.37 -69.84
N TRP A 10 -24.71 2.51 -68.93
CA TRP A 10 -26.10 2.79 -69.28
C TRP A 10 -26.22 4.11 -70.03
N LYS A 11 -26.94 4.12 -71.15
CA LYS A 11 -27.19 5.31 -71.97
C LYS A 11 -28.68 5.57 -72.15
N VAL A 12 -29.02 6.80 -72.53
CA VAL A 12 -30.40 7.18 -72.87
C VAL A 12 -30.93 6.23 -73.95
N GLY A 13 -32.11 5.66 -73.71
CA GLY A 13 -32.74 4.66 -74.58
C GLY A 13 -32.45 3.19 -74.23
N ASP A 14 -31.53 2.89 -73.30
CA ASP A 14 -31.36 1.52 -72.81
C ASP A 14 -32.58 1.10 -71.98
N VAL A 15 -33.13 -0.10 -72.25
CA VAL A 15 -34.20 -0.72 -71.46
C VAL A 15 -33.60 -1.85 -70.62
N PRO A 16 -33.73 -1.83 -69.28
CA PRO A 16 -33.28 -2.93 -68.44
C PRO A 16 -33.98 -4.25 -68.79
N ALA A 17 -33.20 -5.28 -69.09
CA ALA A 17 -33.72 -6.62 -69.34
C ALA A 17 -33.70 -7.48 -68.07
N GLN A 18 -34.43 -8.59 -68.08
CA GLN A 18 -34.43 -9.57 -66.97
C GLN A 18 -33.00 -10.00 -66.60
N THR A 19 -32.09 -10.13 -67.57
CA THR A 19 -30.69 -10.47 -67.34
C THR A 19 -29.93 -9.41 -66.54
N ASP A 20 -30.29 -8.12 -66.67
CA ASP A 20 -29.68 -7.04 -65.92
C ASP A 20 -30.13 -7.06 -64.46
N PHE A 21 -31.42 -7.31 -64.21
CA PHE A 21 -31.97 -7.47 -62.86
C PHE A 21 -31.41 -8.71 -62.16
N ASN A 22 -31.44 -9.88 -62.81
CA ASN A 22 -30.87 -11.13 -62.28
C ASN A 22 -29.37 -11.01 -61.98
N ARG A 23 -28.66 -10.11 -62.66
CA ARG A 23 -27.26 -9.81 -62.37
C ARG A 23 -27.12 -9.00 -61.08
N ILE A 24 -27.91 -7.93 -60.93
CA ILE A 24 -27.88 -7.06 -59.76
C ILE A 24 -28.35 -7.83 -58.52
N GLU A 25 -29.49 -8.52 -58.60
CA GLU A 25 -30.04 -9.34 -57.52
C GLU A 25 -29.06 -10.44 -57.09
N GLY A 26 -28.44 -11.15 -58.05
CA GLY A 26 -27.43 -12.16 -57.73
C GLY A 26 -26.18 -11.59 -57.04
N ASN A 27 -25.77 -10.37 -57.37
CA ASN A 27 -24.68 -9.70 -56.67
C ASN A 27 -25.09 -9.22 -55.27
N ILE A 28 -26.32 -8.73 -55.11
CA ILE A 28 -26.86 -8.34 -53.81
C ILE A 28 -26.92 -9.56 -52.89
N ASP A 29 -27.40 -10.70 -53.39
CA ASP A 29 -27.43 -11.97 -52.67
C ASP A 29 -26.02 -12.47 -52.34
N LEU A 30 -25.07 -12.36 -53.29
CA LEU A 30 -23.67 -12.67 -53.00
C LEU A 30 -23.10 -11.77 -51.89
N LEU A 31 -23.37 -10.47 -51.93
CA LEU A 31 -22.94 -9.51 -50.91
C LEU A 31 -23.63 -9.73 -49.56
N SER A 32 -24.82 -10.33 -49.52
CA SER A 32 -25.49 -10.70 -48.27
C SER A 32 -24.84 -11.93 -47.64
N SER A 33 -24.31 -12.84 -48.46
CA SER A 33 -23.58 -14.05 -48.01
C SER A 33 -22.14 -13.80 -47.54
N TYR A 34 -21.60 -12.61 -47.80
CA TYR A 34 -20.25 -12.22 -47.41
C TYR A 34 -20.13 -12.02 -45.90
N ASN A 35 -19.11 -12.63 -45.29
CA ASN A 35 -18.79 -12.44 -43.88
C ASN A 35 -17.95 -11.16 -43.69
N LYS A 36 -18.57 -10.00 -43.97
CA LYS A 36 -17.98 -8.66 -44.04
C LYS A 36 -17.20 -8.26 -42.78
N GLY A 37 -15.99 -8.79 -42.65
CA GLY A 37 -15.15 -8.61 -41.48
C GLY A 37 -15.56 -9.43 -40.26
N TYR A 38 -16.44 -10.44 -40.35
CA TYR A 38 -16.79 -11.30 -39.19
C TYR A 38 -16.33 -12.74 -39.38
N ALA A 39 -15.75 -13.34 -38.34
CA ALA A 39 -15.40 -14.75 -38.33
C ALA A 39 -15.48 -15.35 -36.92
N VAL A 40 -15.61 -16.68 -36.84
CA VAL A 40 -15.50 -17.47 -35.61
C VAL A 40 -14.20 -18.25 -35.68
N GLU A 41 -13.46 -18.31 -34.57
CA GLU A 41 -12.15 -18.94 -34.51
C GLU A 41 -12.02 -19.80 -33.24
N ASN A 42 -11.45 -21.01 -33.38
CA ASN A 42 -11.29 -22.01 -32.32
C ASN A 42 -9.86 -22.34 -31.85
N GLY A 43 -8.83 -21.68 -32.34
CA GLY A 43 -7.51 -21.63 -31.74
C GLY A 43 -7.50 -20.97 -30.35
N THR A 44 -6.35 -21.03 -29.69
CA THR A 44 -6.16 -20.48 -28.34
C THR A 44 -5.32 -19.20 -28.36
N ASN A 45 -4.17 -19.22 -29.05
CA ASN A 45 -3.26 -18.06 -29.16
C ASN A 45 -2.93 -17.72 -30.63
N ASN A 46 -3.07 -18.68 -31.54
CA ASN A 46 -2.83 -18.49 -32.96
C ASN A 46 -4.17 -18.58 -33.68
N TYR A 47 -4.72 -17.42 -34.02
CA TYR A 47 -6.03 -17.33 -34.65
C TYR A 47 -5.88 -17.21 -36.16
N SER A 48 -6.66 -17.98 -36.91
CA SER A 48 -6.70 -17.89 -38.37
C SER A 48 -8.12 -17.73 -38.87
N ILE A 49 -8.40 -16.62 -39.56
CA ILE A 49 -9.73 -16.33 -40.10
C ILE A 49 -9.70 -16.20 -41.61
N THR A 50 -10.82 -16.53 -42.24
CA THR A 50 -11.04 -16.33 -43.68
C THR A 50 -12.19 -15.37 -43.88
N LEU A 51 -11.91 -14.23 -44.51
CA LEU A 51 -12.89 -13.24 -44.92
C LEU A 51 -13.23 -13.41 -46.39
N ASN A 52 -14.48 -13.11 -46.71
CA ASN A 52 -15.08 -13.08 -48.02
C ASN A 52 -15.87 -11.75 -48.14
N PRO A 53 -15.47 -10.83 -49.04
CA PRO A 53 -14.40 -10.99 -50.02
C PRO A 53 -13.01 -10.99 -49.36
N SER A 54 -12.09 -11.78 -49.92
CA SER A 54 -10.71 -11.86 -49.42
C SER A 54 -10.01 -10.51 -49.59
N PRO A 55 -9.43 -9.91 -48.53
CA PRO A 55 -8.51 -8.80 -48.72
C PRO A 55 -7.30 -9.26 -49.53
N LYS A 56 -6.77 -8.38 -50.40
CA LYS A 56 -5.54 -8.66 -51.16
C LYS A 56 -4.27 -8.48 -50.33
N SER A 57 -4.35 -7.63 -49.30
CA SER A 57 -3.26 -7.28 -48.39
C SER A 57 -3.85 -6.69 -47.11
N LEU A 58 -3.04 -6.67 -46.05
CA LEU A 58 -3.38 -5.94 -44.83
C LEU A 58 -3.06 -4.45 -45.06
N TYR A 59 -4.05 -3.59 -44.88
CA TYR A 59 -3.91 -2.14 -44.95
C TYR A 59 -4.31 -1.49 -43.63
N ALA A 60 -3.64 -0.41 -43.24
CA ALA A 60 -3.94 0.31 -42.01
C ALA A 60 -5.43 0.74 -42.01
N GLY A 61 -6.13 0.48 -40.90
CA GLY A 61 -7.56 0.69 -40.77
C GLY A 61 -8.43 -0.49 -41.16
N LEU A 62 -7.88 -1.61 -41.67
CA LEU A 62 -8.64 -2.85 -41.87
C LEU A 62 -9.25 -3.28 -40.54
N ARG A 63 -10.59 -3.38 -40.50
CA ARG A 63 -11.36 -3.75 -39.30
C ARG A 63 -11.92 -5.16 -39.43
N VAL A 64 -11.82 -5.94 -38.37
CA VAL A 64 -12.44 -7.26 -38.26
C VAL A 64 -13.04 -7.46 -36.88
N SER A 65 -14.12 -8.20 -36.83
CA SER A 65 -14.77 -8.72 -35.64
C SER A 65 -14.56 -10.23 -35.59
N VAL A 66 -13.94 -10.73 -34.53
CA VAL A 66 -13.68 -12.16 -34.39
C VAL A 66 -14.33 -12.67 -33.11
N LYS A 67 -15.16 -13.71 -33.24
CA LYS A 67 -15.62 -14.48 -32.09
C LYS A 67 -14.55 -15.50 -31.72
N ILE A 68 -13.96 -15.33 -30.55
CA ILE A 68 -12.97 -16.26 -29.98
C ILE A 68 -13.72 -17.33 -29.20
N THR A 69 -13.57 -18.61 -29.54
CA THR A 69 -14.25 -19.68 -28.77
C THR A 69 -13.42 -20.15 -27.58
N ASN A 70 -12.08 -20.07 -27.63
CA ASN A 70 -11.20 -20.52 -26.55
C ASN A 70 -10.40 -19.35 -25.97
N GLN A 71 -10.41 -19.23 -24.63
CA GLN A 71 -9.69 -18.15 -23.96
C GLN A 71 -8.18 -18.23 -24.24
N ASN A 72 -7.56 -17.09 -24.53
CA ASN A 72 -6.11 -17.06 -24.73
C ASN A 72 -5.34 -17.31 -23.43
N THR A 73 -4.21 -18.00 -23.52
CA THR A 73 -3.34 -18.32 -22.38
C THR A 73 -2.04 -17.54 -22.39
N SER A 74 -1.71 -16.89 -23.51
CA SER A 74 -0.50 -16.09 -23.67
C SER A 74 -0.72 -15.02 -24.75
N THR A 75 0.36 -14.44 -25.28
CA THR A 75 0.28 -13.53 -26.44
C THR A 75 -0.40 -14.19 -27.62
N SER A 76 -1.32 -13.45 -28.24
CA SER A 76 -2.10 -13.94 -29.37
C SER A 76 -1.75 -13.25 -30.68
N THR A 77 -1.96 -13.97 -31.78
CA THR A 77 -1.76 -13.50 -33.16
C THR A 77 -3.02 -13.76 -33.98
N LEU A 78 -3.24 -12.94 -35.00
CA LEU A 78 -4.28 -13.14 -36.01
C LEU A 78 -3.66 -13.21 -37.40
N ASN A 79 -4.02 -14.23 -38.17
CA ASN A 79 -3.74 -14.36 -39.59
C ASN A 79 -5.05 -14.27 -40.38
N ILE A 80 -5.14 -13.32 -41.30
CA ILE A 80 -6.32 -13.14 -42.17
C ILE A 80 -5.98 -13.69 -43.54
N ASN A 81 -6.72 -14.70 -44.00
CA ASN A 81 -6.60 -15.27 -45.35
C ASN A 81 -5.16 -15.66 -45.74
N GLY A 82 -4.32 -16.03 -44.77
CA GLY A 82 -2.91 -16.38 -45.02
C GLY A 82 -1.99 -15.19 -45.34
N LEU A 83 -2.43 -13.94 -45.15
CA LEU A 83 -1.64 -12.73 -45.44
C LEU A 83 -0.51 -12.44 -44.43
N GLY A 84 -0.31 -13.35 -43.47
CA GLY A 84 0.75 -13.29 -42.46
C GLY A 84 0.19 -13.02 -41.07
N ALA A 85 0.63 -13.81 -40.09
CA ALA A 85 0.21 -13.65 -38.71
C ALA A 85 0.77 -12.35 -38.12
N LYS A 86 -0.10 -11.55 -37.49
CA LYS A 86 0.24 -10.31 -36.80
C LYS A 86 -0.14 -10.41 -35.34
N VAL A 87 0.65 -9.82 -34.46
CA VAL A 87 0.37 -9.80 -33.01
C VAL A 87 -0.88 -8.97 -32.75
N ILE A 88 -1.69 -9.42 -31.79
CA ILE A 88 -2.79 -8.64 -31.24
C ILE A 88 -2.27 -7.85 -30.05
N LYS A 89 -2.39 -6.52 -30.13
CA LYS A 89 -1.98 -5.58 -29.09
C LYS A 89 -3.18 -4.89 -28.48
N LYS A 90 -3.02 -4.53 -27.22
CA LYS A 90 -3.88 -3.58 -26.52
C LYS A 90 -3.64 -2.17 -27.05
N ALA A 91 -4.59 -1.26 -26.80
CA ALA A 91 -4.46 0.14 -27.19
C ALA A 91 -3.28 0.85 -26.50
N ASN A 92 -2.86 0.37 -25.31
CA ASN A 92 -1.70 0.85 -24.57
C ASN A 92 -0.34 0.38 -25.14
N GLY A 93 -0.32 -0.38 -26.25
CA GLY A 93 0.89 -0.81 -26.94
C GLY A 93 1.48 -2.14 -26.49
N ASN A 94 1.02 -2.68 -25.35
CA ASN A 94 1.37 -4.02 -24.89
C ASN A 94 0.67 -5.10 -25.72
N ASN A 95 1.21 -6.31 -25.71
CA ASN A 95 0.53 -7.47 -26.28
C ASN A 95 -0.69 -7.83 -25.42
N VAL A 96 -1.68 -8.48 -26.00
CA VAL A 96 -2.65 -9.22 -25.19
C VAL A 96 -1.90 -10.31 -24.41
N SER A 97 -2.26 -10.51 -23.16
CA SER A 97 -1.78 -11.56 -22.26
C SER A 97 -2.90 -12.56 -21.95
N GLY A 98 -2.54 -13.70 -21.37
CA GLY A 98 -3.50 -14.74 -21.01
C GLY A 98 -4.68 -14.18 -20.22
N GLY A 99 -5.89 -14.57 -20.64
CA GLY A 99 -7.13 -14.10 -20.03
C GLY A 99 -7.72 -12.83 -20.61
N ASN A 100 -7.02 -12.06 -21.46
CA ASN A 100 -7.59 -10.83 -22.07
C ASN A 100 -8.65 -11.12 -23.14
N LEU A 101 -8.53 -12.22 -23.88
CA LEU A 101 -9.49 -12.66 -24.90
C LEU A 101 -10.29 -13.83 -24.34
N LYS A 102 -11.45 -13.54 -23.76
CA LYS A 102 -12.34 -14.51 -23.09
C LYS A 102 -13.02 -15.43 -24.11
N SER A 103 -13.29 -16.66 -23.67
CA SER A 103 -14.05 -17.64 -24.43
C SER A 103 -15.44 -17.11 -24.80
N ASN A 104 -15.90 -17.45 -25.99
CA ASN A 104 -17.19 -17.09 -26.58
C ASN A 104 -17.49 -15.58 -26.70
N SER A 105 -16.47 -14.73 -26.59
CA SER A 105 -16.59 -13.28 -26.73
C SER A 105 -16.22 -12.80 -28.13
N ILE A 106 -16.74 -11.63 -28.52
CA ILE A 106 -16.50 -11.01 -29.82
C ILE A 106 -15.62 -9.77 -29.64
N TYR A 107 -14.53 -9.71 -30.40
CA TYR A 107 -13.57 -8.62 -30.33
C TYR A 107 -13.46 -7.92 -31.67
N THR A 108 -13.47 -6.58 -31.64
CA THR A 108 -13.13 -5.76 -32.81
C THR A 108 -11.64 -5.49 -32.80
N LEU A 109 -10.97 -5.79 -33.90
CA LEU A 109 -9.54 -5.61 -34.10
C LEU A 109 -9.32 -4.70 -35.31
N ILE A 110 -8.44 -3.70 -35.18
CA ILE A 110 -8.09 -2.79 -36.27
C ILE A 110 -6.59 -2.91 -36.56
N TYR A 111 -6.24 -3.23 -37.81
CA TYR A 111 -4.84 -3.26 -38.22
C TYR A 111 -4.26 -1.83 -38.26
N ASN A 112 -3.15 -1.58 -37.57
CA ASN A 112 -2.53 -0.24 -37.53
C ASN A 112 -1.40 -0.04 -38.56
N GLY A 113 -1.18 -1.02 -39.45
CA GLY A 113 -0.03 -1.04 -40.36
C GLY A 113 1.08 -2.01 -39.95
N VAL A 114 1.10 -2.46 -38.68
CA VAL A 114 2.08 -3.43 -38.16
C VAL A 114 1.41 -4.57 -37.38
N ASN A 115 0.47 -4.25 -36.48
CA ASN A 115 -0.20 -5.17 -35.58
C ASN A 115 -1.73 -4.94 -35.59
N PHE A 116 -2.50 -5.89 -35.08
CA PHE A 116 -3.91 -5.69 -34.82
C PHE A 116 -4.11 -5.06 -33.44
N ILE A 117 -4.89 -4.00 -33.35
CA ILE A 117 -5.21 -3.31 -32.10
C ILE A 117 -6.60 -3.73 -31.62
N LEU A 118 -6.65 -4.33 -30.44
CA LEU A 118 -7.88 -4.65 -29.71
C LEU A 118 -8.63 -3.37 -29.36
N GLN A 119 -9.90 -3.29 -29.78
CA GLN A 119 -10.79 -2.18 -29.48
C GLN A 119 -11.66 -2.52 -28.27
N GLY A 120 -11.89 -1.53 -27.41
CA GLY A 120 -12.79 -1.68 -26.27
C GLY A 120 -12.29 -2.67 -25.22
N GLU A 121 -10.97 -2.79 -25.06
CA GLU A 121 -10.40 -3.41 -23.87
C GLU A 121 -10.89 -2.60 -22.65
N GLY A 122 -11.60 -3.23 -21.72
CA GLY A 122 -12.01 -2.57 -20.48
C GLY A 122 -10.83 -2.06 -19.67
N GLY A 123 -11.08 -1.49 -18.50
CA GLY A 123 -10.00 -1.09 -17.59
C GLY A 123 -9.25 -2.29 -17.04
N GLU A 124 -7.92 -2.18 -16.89
CA GLU A 124 -7.09 -3.16 -16.18
C GLU A 124 -6.96 -2.77 -14.70
N GLY A 125 -6.94 -3.75 -13.80
CA GLY A 125 -6.74 -3.52 -12.36
C GLY A 125 -6.49 -4.81 -11.58
N THR A 126 -5.68 -4.71 -10.54
CA THR A 126 -5.36 -5.85 -9.64
C THR A 126 -6.03 -5.74 -8.28
N ALA A 127 -6.85 -4.70 -8.06
CA ALA A 127 -7.53 -4.48 -6.79
C ALA A 127 -8.43 -5.67 -6.43
N GLN A 128 -8.42 -6.02 -5.15
CA GLN A 128 -9.29 -7.01 -4.54
C GLN A 128 -10.25 -6.34 -3.55
N PRO A 129 -11.38 -6.98 -3.18
CA PRO A 129 -12.32 -6.38 -2.24
C PRO A 129 -11.67 -5.89 -0.93
N ASN A 130 -10.73 -6.65 -0.37
CA ASN A 130 -10.01 -6.27 0.85
C ASN A 130 -9.01 -5.11 0.67
N GLN A 131 -8.80 -4.63 -0.55
CA GLN A 131 -7.95 -3.49 -0.91
C GLN A 131 -8.75 -2.22 -1.19
N VAL A 132 -10.09 -2.30 -1.23
CA VAL A 132 -10.99 -1.19 -1.52
C VAL A 132 -11.87 -0.93 -0.30
N LEU A 133 -12.10 0.35 0.02
CA LEU A 133 -12.88 0.75 1.19
C LEU A 133 -14.27 0.13 1.20
N VAL A 134 -14.74 -0.22 2.40
CA VAL A 134 -16.06 -0.81 2.61
C VAL A 134 -17.16 0.05 1.98
N GLY A 135 -18.00 -0.57 1.15
CA GLY A 135 -19.12 0.09 0.47
C GLY A 135 -18.76 0.77 -0.86
N GLU A 136 -17.48 0.99 -1.15
CA GLU A 136 -17.05 1.52 -2.45
C GLU A 136 -17.11 0.43 -3.53
N THR A 137 -17.60 0.77 -4.72
CA THR A 137 -17.65 -0.16 -5.84
C THR A 137 -16.41 -0.02 -6.73
N PHE A 138 -15.95 -1.14 -7.28
CA PHE A 138 -14.90 -1.18 -8.28
C PHE A 138 -15.16 -2.34 -9.24
N THR A 139 -14.56 -2.31 -10.43
CA THR A 139 -14.70 -3.38 -11.41
C THR A 139 -13.40 -4.15 -11.57
N ASN A 140 -13.52 -5.44 -11.86
CA ASN A 140 -12.46 -6.21 -12.47
C ASN A 140 -13.02 -7.02 -13.65
N ASP A 141 -12.18 -7.85 -14.26
CA ASP A 141 -12.54 -8.73 -15.37
C ASP A 141 -13.70 -9.71 -15.09
N ASN A 142 -14.06 -9.91 -13.81
CA ASN A 142 -15.06 -10.90 -13.41
C ASN A 142 -16.42 -10.26 -13.10
N ASP A 143 -16.47 -9.12 -12.40
CA ASP A 143 -17.72 -8.40 -12.10
C ASP A 143 -17.45 -6.99 -11.54
N THR A 144 -18.54 -6.27 -11.26
CA THR A 144 -18.57 -5.17 -10.29
C THR A 144 -18.52 -5.76 -8.88
N LEU A 145 -17.51 -5.37 -8.12
CA LEU A 145 -17.26 -5.82 -6.76
C LEU A 145 -17.45 -4.65 -5.78
N ILE A 146 -17.67 -5.00 -4.51
CA ILE A 146 -17.78 -4.04 -3.40
C ILE A 146 -16.56 -4.23 -2.50
N GLY A 147 -15.93 -3.13 -2.12
CA GLY A 147 -14.82 -3.12 -1.17
C GLY A 147 -15.23 -3.61 0.21
N THR A 148 -14.26 -4.19 0.93
CA THR A 148 -14.41 -4.75 2.27
C THR A 148 -13.36 -4.24 3.24
N MET A 149 -12.45 -3.35 2.81
CA MET A 149 -11.45 -2.75 3.68
C MET A 149 -12.11 -1.84 4.72
N PRO A 150 -11.94 -2.09 6.03
CA PRO A 150 -12.52 -1.24 7.06
C PRO A 150 -11.92 0.17 7.02
N HIS A 151 -12.76 1.18 7.23
CA HIS A 151 -12.34 2.56 7.46
C HIS A 151 -12.26 2.83 8.97
N ASN A 152 -11.05 2.84 9.53
CA ASN A 152 -10.80 2.90 10.97
C ASN A 152 -10.81 4.33 11.54
N GLY A 153 -10.90 5.35 10.68
CA GLY A 153 -10.82 6.76 11.08
C GLY A 153 -9.43 7.14 11.60
N ALA A 154 -9.36 8.26 12.33
CA ALA A 154 -8.11 8.69 12.93
C ALA A 154 -7.84 7.92 14.23
N ARG A 155 -6.61 7.41 14.41
CA ARG A 155 -6.21 6.71 15.62
C ARG A 155 -5.42 7.63 16.54
N ASN A 156 -6.10 8.13 17.56
CA ASN A 156 -5.51 8.92 18.64
C ASN A 156 -5.55 8.12 19.94
N GLY A 157 -4.53 8.26 20.78
CA GLY A 157 -4.55 7.67 22.10
C GLY A 157 -3.31 8.02 22.92
N THR A 158 -3.40 7.73 24.21
CA THR A 158 -2.32 8.01 25.16
C THR A 158 -1.94 6.74 25.89
N ILE A 159 -0.65 6.41 25.90
CA ILE A 159 -0.07 5.32 26.68
C ILE A 159 0.36 5.90 28.02
N THR A 160 -0.19 5.37 29.12
CA THR A 160 0.02 5.87 30.49
C THR A 160 0.72 4.86 31.40
N THR A 161 0.98 3.64 30.94
CA THR A 161 1.64 2.58 31.71
C THR A 161 2.91 2.08 31.03
N GLN A 162 3.89 1.68 31.83
CA GLN A 162 5.11 1.05 31.30
C GLN A 162 4.74 -0.23 30.55
N GLY A 163 5.19 -0.35 29.30
CA GLY A 163 4.84 -1.47 28.42
C GLY A 163 3.42 -1.41 27.86
N GLY A 164 2.66 -0.33 28.08
CA GLY A 164 1.37 -0.13 27.46
C GLY A 164 1.49 -0.01 25.93
N GLN A 165 0.48 -0.53 25.22
CA GLN A 165 0.42 -0.54 23.76
C GLN A 165 -0.97 -0.17 23.28
N LEU A 166 -1.06 0.41 22.08
CA LEU A 166 -2.32 0.65 21.38
C LEU A 166 -2.31 -0.11 20.07
N SER A 167 -3.32 -0.95 19.86
CA SER A 167 -3.46 -1.72 18.62
C SER A 167 -4.01 -0.84 17.50
N ILE A 168 -3.37 -0.93 16.32
CA ILE A 168 -3.85 -0.31 15.08
C ILE A 168 -4.46 -1.45 14.24
N PRO A 169 -5.79 -1.51 14.08
CA PRO A 169 -6.42 -2.56 13.30
C PRO A 169 -6.06 -2.46 11.80
N ALA A 170 -6.08 -3.60 11.11
CA ALA A 170 -5.93 -3.63 9.65
C ALA A 170 -7.04 -2.82 8.96
N GLY A 171 -6.72 -2.29 7.78
CA GLY A 171 -7.61 -1.41 7.00
C GLY A 171 -7.04 0.00 6.85
N TYR A 172 -7.90 0.95 6.49
CA TYR A 172 -7.49 2.33 6.25
C TYR A 172 -7.63 3.15 7.53
N THR A 173 -6.50 3.68 8.02
CA THR A 173 -6.46 4.63 9.14
C THR A 173 -6.13 6.00 8.55
N THR A 174 -6.95 7.01 8.81
CA THR A 174 -6.80 8.36 8.21
C THR A 174 -5.64 9.17 8.81
N GLY A 175 -4.73 8.53 9.55
CA GLY A 175 -3.70 9.15 10.38
C GLY A 175 -4.08 9.20 11.87
N GLY A 176 -3.43 10.07 12.62
CA GLY A 176 -3.62 10.23 14.07
C GLY A 176 -2.32 10.24 14.85
N ASN A 177 -2.39 10.49 16.16
CA ASN A 177 -1.23 10.57 17.05
C ASN A 177 -1.38 9.66 18.26
N ILE A 178 -0.36 8.83 18.50
CA ILE A 178 -0.21 8.09 19.74
C ILE A 178 0.82 8.78 20.62
N LYS A 179 0.40 9.19 21.82
CA LYS A 179 1.25 9.90 22.78
C LYS A 179 1.63 8.98 23.93
N ALA A 180 2.91 8.88 24.25
CA ALA A 180 3.33 8.35 25.54
C ALA A 180 3.30 9.49 26.56
N GLN A 181 2.53 9.34 27.64
CA GLN A 181 2.42 10.35 28.69
C GLN A 181 2.32 9.68 30.05
N PHE A 182 3.41 9.79 30.81
CA PHE A 182 3.53 9.24 32.16
C PHE A 182 3.53 10.40 33.16
N PRO A 183 2.49 10.57 33.99
CA PRO A 183 2.41 11.70 34.91
C PRO A 183 3.58 11.80 35.90
N ASN A 184 4.19 10.66 36.24
CA ASN A 184 5.31 10.57 37.15
C ASN A 184 6.69 10.64 36.45
N LEU A 185 6.75 10.78 35.12
CA LEU A 185 7.99 11.02 34.39
C LEU A 185 8.39 12.50 34.54
N THR A 186 8.80 12.85 35.75
CA THR A 186 9.30 14.17 36.14
C THR A 186 10.74 14.04 36.62
N ALA A 187 11.53 15.10 36.46
CA ALA A 187 12.95 15.11 36.82
C ALA A 187 13.19 14.65 38.28
N GLY A 188 12.33 15.09 39.21
CA GLY A 188 12.43 14.75 40.64
C GLY A 188 12.15 13.28 40.99
N ASN A 189 11.56 12.50 40.08
CA ASN A 189 11.34 11.06 40.25
C ASN A 189 12.41 10.21 39.54
N ILE A 190 13.33 10.84 38.79
CA ILE A 190 14.36 10.16 38.00
C ILE A 190 15.71 10.42 38.67
N LYS A 191 16.49 9.37 38.89
CA LYS A 191 17.84 9.45 39.48
C LYS A 191 18.69 10.52 38.77
N GLU A 192 19.41 11.32 39.55
CA GLU A 192 20.26 12.38 39.04
C GLU A 192 21.18 11.91 37.91
N GLY A 193 21.26 12.68 36.83
CA GLY A 193 22.06 12.37 35.65
C GLY A 193 21.48 11.32 34.71
N VAL A 194 20.36 10.67 35.06
CA VAL A 194 19.65 9.74 34.17
C VAL A 194 18.67 10.50 33.30
N ASN A 195 18.72 10.30 31.97
CA ASN A 195 17.75 10.86 31.03
C ASN A 195 16.73 9.78 30.64
N VAL A 196 15.44 10.06 30.84
CA VAL A 196 14.35 9.19 30.39
C VAL A 196 13.40 10.00 29.50
N GLY A 197 13.37 9.68 28.21
CA GLY A 197 12.45 10.32 27.25
C GLY A 197 12.63 11.83 27.10
N GLY A 198 13.82 12.37 27.37
CA GLY A 198 14.13 13.81 27.32
C GLY A 198 14.00 14.53 28.66
N VAL A 199 13.54 13.84 29.71
CA VAL A 199 13.49 14.38 31.07
C VAL A 199 14.77 13.98 31.80
N MET A 200 15.64 14.95 32.08
CA MET A 200 16.86 14.75 32.88
C MET A 200 16.51 14.63 34.37
N GLY A 201 17.03 13.61 35.03
CA GLY A 201 16.79 13.35 36.44
C GLY A 201 17.53 14.29 37.37
N THR A 202 16.89 14.60 38.49
CA THR A 202 17.41 15.44 39.59
C THR A 202 17.22 14.78 40.94
N HIS A 203 16.74 13.53 41.00
CA HIS A 203 16.58 12.80 42.25
C HIS A 203 17.95 12.34 42.77
N PHE A 204 18.45 13.03 43.78
CA PHE A 204 19.64 12.61 44.50
C PHE A 204 19.27 11.56 45.56
N ASP A 205 19.78 10.35 45.39
CA ASP A 205 19.58 9.23 46.32
C ASP A 205 20.76 9.18 47.30
N ILE A 206 20.49 9.34 48.59
CA ILE A 206 21.49 9.28 49.67
C ILE A 206 21.76 7.81 50.10
N GLY A 207 21.00 6.85 49.56
CA GLY A 207 21.13 5.43 49.86
C GLY A 207 20.35 5.00 51.11
N VAL A 208 20.35 3.69 51.38
CA VAL A 208 19.71 3.12 52.57
C VAL A 208 20.61 3.36 53.79
N PRO A 209 20.10 3.90 54.92
CA PRO A 209 20.89 3.99 56.14
C PRO A 209 21.34 2.60 56.58
N ASN A 210 22.63 2.42 56.85
CA ASN A 210 23.11 1.22 57.52
C ASN A 210 22.67 1.29 58.99
N TYR A 211 21.57 0.59 59.31
CA TYR A 211 21.12 0.39 60.68
C TYR A 211 22.01 -0.65 61.36
N ASN A 212 23.06 -0.20 62.04
CA ASN A 212 23.79 -1.06 62.97
C ASN A 212 23.19 -0.87 64.37
N LEU A 213 22.25 -1.73 64.74
CA LEU A 213 21.49 -1.63 66.01
C LEU A 213 22.34 -1.93 67.27
N THR A 214 23.60 -2.32 67.11
CA THR A 214 24.51 -2.56 68.24
C THR A 214 25.24 -1.27 68.61
N GLY A 215 24.52 -0.38 69.31
CA GLY A 215 25.09 0.84 69.91
C GLY A 215 24.57 2.14 69.30
N ASN A 216 23.28 2.44 69.48
CA ASN A 216 22.63 3.77 69.39
C ASN A 216 23.09 4.77 68.29
N THR A 217 23.72 4.31 67.21
CA THR A 217 24.38 5.18 66.22
C THR A 217 23.83 4.85 64.84
N ILE A 218 23.11 5.80 64.24
CA ILE A 218 22.71 5.74 62.83
C ILE A 218 23.83 6.41 62.03
N THR A 219 24.51 5.66 61.16
CA THR A 219 25.58 6.20 60.32
C THR A 219 25.09 6.33 58.88
N HIS A 220 25.28 7.52 58.29
CA HIS A 220 24.98 7.80 56.89
C HIS A 220 26.22 8.46 56.28
N SER A 221 26.89 7.80 55.35
CA SER A 221 28.10 8.31 54.71
C SER A 221 27.72 9.01 53.42
N VAL A 222 27.80 10.34 53.40
CA VAL A 222 27.57 11.15 52.19
C VAL A 222 28.93 11.65 51.70
N THR A 223 29.31 11.30 50.47
CA THR A 223 30.51 11.87 49.84
C THR A 223 30.09 13.15 49.13
N VAL A 224 30.44 14.31 49.69
CA VAL A 224 30.16 15.62 49.07
C VAL A 224 31.45 16.12 48.44
N GLY A 225 31.45 16.37 47.12
CA GLY A 225 32.62 16.84 46.36
C GLY A 225 32.92 18.33 46.49
N ALA A 226 32.36 19.02 47.48
CA ALA A 226 32.55 20.45 47.72
C ALA A 226 33.20 20.67 49.08
N THR A 227 34.01 21.73 49.19
CA THR A 227 34.58 22.21 50.45
C THR A 227 33.44 22.56 51.41
N ILE A 228 33.30 21.81 52.49
CA ILE A 228 32.40 22.20 53.60
C ILE A 228 33.17 23.23 54.44
N GLU A 229 32.78 24.51 54.35
CA GLU A 229 33.29 25.54 55.25
C GLU A 229 32.45 25.56 56.54
N ASP A 230 33.07 25.23 57.67
CA ASP A 230 32.47 25.37 58.99
C ASP A 230 32.60 26.83 59.47
N THR A 231 31.49 27.57 59.46
CA THR A 231 31.47 28.98 59.89
C THR A 231 31.29 29.18 61.41
N ASN A 232 31.33 28.12 62.23
CA ASN A 232 31.13 28.26 63.69
C ASN A 232 32.44 28.19 64.48
N VAL A 233 33.09 29.35 64.62
CA VAL A 233 34.22 29.54 65.54
C VAL A 233 33.71 29.43 66.99
N GLY A 234 33.92 28.29 67.66
CA GLY A 234 33.83 28.20 69.13
C GLY A 234 33.11 27.00 69.76
N ARG A 235 32.73 25.94 69.04
CA ARG A 235 32.25 24.68 69.64
C ARG A 235 33.07 23.48 69.16
N THR A 236 33.29 22.52 70.06
CA THR A 236 34.17 21.34 69.87
C THR A 236 33.87 20.61 68.56
N GLN A 237 34.88 20.49 67.70
CA GLN A 237 34.79 19.96 66.35
C GLN A 237 34.45 18.46 66.33
N HIS A 238 33.47 18.07 65.50
CA HIS A 238 33.02 16.68 65.29
C HIS A 238 33.02 16.32 63.79
N ALA A 239 34.03 16.79 63.05
CA ALA A 239 34.28 16.34 61.69
C ALA A 239 35.75 15.95 61.58
N SER A 240 36.02 14.65 61.47
CA SER A 240 37.32 14.14 61.08
C SER A 240 37.30 13.82 59.59
N VAL A 241 38.18 14.46 58.83
CA VAL A 241 38.43 14.19 57.41
C VAL A 241 39.37 13.00 57.31
N ASP A 242 38.99 11.94 56.58
CA ASP A 242 39.97 10.96 56.10
C ASP A 242 40.54 11.41 54.74
N THR A 243 41.73 10.90 54.42
CA THR A 243 42.55 11.27 53.23
C THR A 243 41.88 11.02 51.88
N SER A 244 40.63 10.57 51.83
CA SER A 244 39.89 10.26 50.60
C SER A 244 38.81 11.28 50.26
N GLY A 245 38.73 12.42 50.97
CA GLY A 245 37.69 13.44 50.72
C GLY A 245 36.29 13.03 51.18
N ILE A 246 36.21 12.04 52.08
CA ILE A 246 34.95 11.56 52.66
C ILE A 246 34.72 12.31 53.98
N TYR A 247 33.65 13.10 54.04
CA TYR A 247 33.21 13.75 55.27
C TYR A 247 32.37 12.76 56.09
N ASN A 248 32.96 12.23 57.16
CA ASN A 248 32.22 11.45 58.15
C ASN A 248 31.60 12.41 59.16
N ILE A 249 30.29 12.68 59.04
CA ILE A 249 29.53 13.41 60.06
C ILE A 249 29.13 12.39 61.14
N SER A 250 29.88 12.36 62.24
CA SER A 250 29.57 11.52 63.40
C SER A 250 29.11 12.38 64.58
N ALA A 251 27.79 12.36 64.83
CA ALA A 251 27.23 12.96 66.03
C ALA A 251 27.13 11.90 67.14
N THR A 252 27.85 12.08 68.24
CA THR A 252 27.61 11.29 69.46
C THR A 252 26.47 11.96 70.22
N VAL A 253 25.26 11.40 70.17
CA VAL A 253 24.18 11.82 71.07
C VAL A 253 24.50 11.27 72.46
N THR A 254 25.20 12.05 73.27
CA THR A 254 25.37 11.70 74.69
C THR A 254 24.04 11.99 75.38
N PRO A 255 23.42 11.04 76.09
CA PRO A 255 22.16 11.27 76.79
C PRO A 255 22.45 12.18 77.99
N ARG A 256 22.41 13.49 77.77
CA ARG A 256 22.52 14.48 78.85
C ARG A 256 21.31 15.40 78.94
N THR A 257 20.15 14.96 78.47
CA THR A 257 18.86 15.54 78.84
C THR A 257 17.73 14.54 78.59
N THR A 258 16.73 14.52 79.46
CA THR A 258 15.46 13.75 79.39
C THR A 258 14.51 14.22 78.27
N HIS A 259 15.01 14.62 77.11
CA HIS A 259 14.20 15.13 76.01
C HIS A 259 14.34 14.22 74.79
N ASP A 260 13.23 13.56 74.44
CA ASP A 260 13.16 12.44 73.48
C ASP A 260 13.23 12.83 72.00
N ASN A 261 13.67 14.05 71.65
CA ASN A 261 13.79 14.47 70.25
C ASN A 261 14.91 15.49 70.06
N GLN A 262 16.10 15.05 69.68
CA GLN A 262 17.15 15.92 69.17
C GLN A 262 17.14 15.88 67.64
N THR A 263 16.94 17.03 67.00
CA THR A 263 16.98 17.16 65.52
C THR A 263 18.36 17.65 65.11
N LEU A 264 19.11 16.81 64.37
CA LEU A 264 20.32 17.25 63.67
C LEU A 264 19.88 17.97 62.39
N ARG A 265 20.12 19.27 62.32
CA ARG A 265 19.79 20.09 61.13
C ARG A 265 21.09 20.42 60.40
N LEU A 266 21.26 19.85 59.21
CA LEU A 266 22.25 20.30 58.24
C LEU A 266 21.72 21.63 57.68
N VAL A 267 22.44 22.74 57.91
CA VAL A 267 22.12 24.06 57.36
C VAL A 267 22.99 24.31 56.14
#